data_AF-A0A831L7U8-F1
#
_entry.id   AF-A0A831L7U8-F1
#
_cell.length_a   1.000
_cell.length_b   1.000
_cell.length_c   1.000
_cell.angle_alpha   90.00
_cell.angle_beta   90.00
_cell.angle_gamma   90.00
#
_symmetry.space_group_name_H-M   'P 1'
#
loop_
_entity.id
_entity.type
_entity.pdbx_description
1 polymer ?
#
loop_
_entity_poly.entity_id
_entity_poly.type
_entity_poly.pdbx_seq_one_letter_code
_entity_poly.pdbx_strand_id
1 'polypeptide(L)'
;MPETEIDLKRFPTASGVYLMRGEDETVLYVGKAKNLRARLRSYFNAAGDGRGQIPFLMNRVHRIDTMVTDTEKEALILENTLIKKYRPRYNINLRDDKTYLSIRLDPREEFPALQTVRRVRRDGALYFGPYASGSAVRETLKEIYRIFPLRHYPMATCRRRGR
;
A
#
# COMPACT_ATOMS: atom_id res chain seq x y z
N MET A 1 -6.82 -26.03 -21.62
CA MET A 1 -6.86 -25.17 -20.42
C MET A 1 -6.22 -26.00 -19.33
N PRO A 2 -5.10 -25.63 -18.69
CA PRO A 2 -4.67 -26.39 -17.53
C PRO A 2 -5.70 -26.11 -16.43
N GLU A 3 -6.52 -27.13 -16.13
CA GLU A 3 -7.48 -27.16 -15.03
C GLU A 3 -6.72 -27.13 -13.71
N THR A 4 -6.17 -25.96 -13.35
CA THR A 4 -5.76 -25.75 -11.96
C THR A 4 -7.05 -25.45 -11.22
N GLU A 5 -7.71 -26.51 -10.72
CA GLU A 5 -8.95 -26.40 -9.95
C GLU A 5 -8.65 -25.71 -8.62
N ILE A 6 -8.59 -24.38 -8.65
CA ILE A 6 -8.36 -23.57 -7.46
C ILE A 6 -9.62 -23.66 -6.60
N ASP A 7 -9.56 -24.47 -5.55
CA ASP A 7 -10.66 -24.58 -4.57
C ASP A 7 -10.85 -23.24 -3.83
N LEU A 8 -11.87 -22.50 -4.27
CA LEU A 8 -12.24 -21.22 -3.70
C LEU A 8 -12.73 -21.32 -2.26
N LYS A 9 -13.20 -22.48 -1.80
CA LYS A 9 -13.72 -22.67 -0.43
C LYS A 9 -12.60 -22.63 0.59
N ARG A 10 -11.37 -23.00 0.21
CA ARG A 10 -10.19 -22.97 1.10
C ARG A 10 -9.81 -21.57 1.56
N PHE A 11 -10.15 -20.53 0.79
CA PHE A 11 -9.76 -19.17 1.12
C PHE A 11 -10.58 -18.60 2.27
N PRO A 12 -9.97 -17.81 3.18
CA PRO A 12 -10.66 -17.26 4.33
C PRO A 12 -11.66 -16.15 3.94
N THR A 13 -12.70 -15.98 4.75
CA THR A 13 -13.67 -14.87 4.65
C THR A 13 -13.26 -13.67 5.51
N ALA A 14 -11.96 -13.43 5.63
CA ALA A 14 -11.37 -12.37 6.44
C ALA A 14 -10.68 -11.32 5.56
N SER A 15 -10.31 -10.19 6.17
CA SER A 15 -9.47 -9.20 5.51
C SER A 15 -8.04 -9.72 5.38
N GLY A 16 -7.35 -9.28 4.33
CA GLY A 16 -5.96 -9.66 4.13
C GLY A 16 -5.46 -9.37 2.73
N VAL A 17 -4.33 -9.98 2.41
CA VAL A 17 -3.62 -9.85 1.14
C VAL A 17 -3.55 -11.19 0.44
N TYR A 18 -3.70 -11.22 -0.88
CA TYR A 18 -3.47 -12.38 -1.73
C TYR A 18 -2.32 -12.13 -2.69
N LEU A 19 -1.57 -13.20 -2.99
CA LEU A 19 -0.50 -13.21 -3.97
C LEU A 19 -0.83 -14.24 -5.04
N MET A 20 -0.80 -13.80 -6.30
CA MET A 20 -0.95 -14.68 -7.46
C MET A 20 0.43 -14.97 -8.02
N ARG A 21 0.75 -16.25 -8.15
CA ARG A 21 2.05 -16.74 -8.61
C ARG A 21 1.95 -17.45 -9.95
N GLY A 22 3.00 -17.30 -10.76
CA GLY A 22 3.21 -18.07 -11.97
C GLY A 22 3.73 -19.48 -11.70
N GLU A 23 3.97 -20.21 -12.78
CA GLU A 23 4.53 -21.57 -12.77
C GLU A 23 5.94 -21.63 -12.15
N ASP A 24 6.73 -20.57 -12.33
CA ASP A 24 8.08 -20.40 -11.79
C ASP A 24 8.08 -19.83 -10.35
N GLU A 25 6.96 -19.94 -9.63
CA GLU A 25 6.70 -19.35 -8.30
C GLU A 25 6.86 -17.81 -8.25
N THR A 26 7.03 -17.13 -9.39
CA THR A 26 7.15 -15.66 -9.42
C THR A 26 5.84 -15.00 -9.06
N VAL A 27 5.91 -13.94 -8.25
CA VAL A 27 4.73 -13.17 -7.87
C VAL A 27 4.32 -12.28 -9.04
N LEU A 28 3.21 -12.63 -9.69
CA LEU A 28 2.65 -11.92 -10.84
C LEU A 28 1.80 -10.73 -10.42
N TYR A 29 1.04 -10.89 -9.32
CA TYR A 29 0.14 -9.88 -8.79
C TYR A 29 -0.02 -10.01 -7.27
N VAL A 30 -0.20 -8.87 -6.60
CA VAL A 30 -0.52 -8.75 -5.18
C VAL A 30 -1.74 -7.86 -5.05
N GLY A 31 -2.72 -8.25 -4.25
CA GLY A 31 -3.86 -7.38 -3.94
C GLY A 31 -4.41 -7.62 -2.56
N LYS A 32 -5.13 -6.64 -2.03
CA LYS A 32 -5.85 -6.74 -0.75
C LYS A 32 -7.35 -6.97 -0.91
N ALA A 33 -7.98 -7.46 0.15
CA ALA A 33 -9.44 -7.59 0.23
C ALA A 33 -9.95 -7.39 1.66
N LYS A 34 -11.20 -6.92 1.79
CA LYS A 34 -11.97 -7.00 3.05
C LYS A 34 -12.44 -8.43 3.33
N ASN A 35 -12.71 -9.18 2.25
CA ASN A 35 -13.07 -10.60 2.28
C ASN A 35 -12.32 -11.29 1.14
N LEU A 36 -11.28 -12.06 1.51
CA LEU A 36 -10.39 -12.72 0.56
C LEU A 36 -11.14 -13.69 -0.37
N ARG A 37 -12.01 -14.54 0.17
CA ARG A 37 -12.81 -15.48 -0.61
C ARG A 37 -13.70 -14.79 -1.64
N ALA A 38 -14.45 -13.77 -1.22
CA ALA A 38 -15.35 -13.03 -2.12
C ALA A 38 -14.56 -12.32 -3.22
N ARG A 39 -13.41 -11.71 -2.87
CA ARG A 39 -12.55 -11.05 -3.86
C ARG A 39 -11.94 -12.04 -4.84
N LEU A 40 -11.44 -13.18 -4.37
CA LEU A 40 -10.83 -14.19 -5.23
C LEU A 40 -11.86 -14.79 -6.18
N ARG A 41 -13.09 -15.06 -5.70
CA ARG A 41 -14.20 -15.53 -6.54
C ARG A 41 -14.50 -14.57 -7.71
N SER A 42 -14.37 -13.26 -7.53
CA SER A 42 -14.63 -12.28 -8.59
C SER A 42 -13.73 -12.44 -9.82
N TYR A 43 -12.54 -13.05 -9.66
CA TYR A 43 -11.64 -13.33 -10.79
C TYR A 43 -12.08 -14.50 -11.66
N PHE A 44 -12.91 -15.42 -11.12
CA PHE A 44 -13.37 -16.62 -11.83
C PHE A 44 -14.78 -16.48 -12.41
N ASN A 45 -15.50 -15.41 -12.08
CA ASN A 45 -16.82 -15.13 -12.63
C ASN A 45 -16.71 -14.61 -14.08
N ALA A 46 -17.66 -14.98 -14.94
CA ALA A 46 -17.68 -14.61 -16.36
C ALA A 46 -17.77 -13.09 -16.63
N ALA A 47 -18.35 -12.32 -15.70
CA ALA A 47 -18.36 -10.85 -15.75
C ALA A 47 -16.98 -10.23 -15.44
N GLY A 48 -16.07 -11.01 -14.84
CA GLY A 48 -14.73 -10.59 -14.44
C GLY A 48 -14.68 -9.45 -13.43
N ASP A 49 -13.48 -8.93 -13.20
CA ASP A 49 -13.21 -7.77 -12.35
C ASP A 49 -13.31 -6.43 -13.11
N GLY A 50 -13.93 -6.41 -14.29
CA GLY A 50 -14.03 -5.24 -15.18
C GLY A 50 -12.72 -4.71 -15.78
N ARG A 51 -11.55 -5.16 -15.29
CA ARG A 51 -10.22 -4.73 -15.75
C ARG A 51 -9.71 -5.63 -16.88
N GLY A 52 -9.49 -5.06 -18.06
CA GLY A 52 -9.11 -5.82 -19.28
C GLY A 52 -7.79 -6.62 -19.21
N GLN A 53 -6.89 -6.32 -18.27
CA GLN A 53 -5.65 -7.08 -18.09
C GLN A 53 -5.81 -8.34 -17.22
N ILE A 54 -6.94 -8.49 -16.51
CA ILE A 54 -7.18 -9.59 -15.58
C ILE A 54 -7.27 -10.96 -16.26
N PRO A 55 -7.95 -11.14 -17.39
CA PRO A 55 -7.94 -12.42 -18.10
C PRO A 55 -6.53 -12.90 -18.44
N PHE A 56 -5.65 -11.98 -18.88
CA PHE A 56 -4.26 -12.30 -19.19
C PHE A 56 -3.43 -12.65 -17.95
N LEU A 57 -3.72 -12.03 -16.82
CA LEU A 57 -3.13 -12.40 -15.53
C LEU A 57 -3.57 -13.80 -15.15
N MET A 58 -4.87 -14.07 -15.11
CA MET A 58 -5.45 -15.33 -14.65
C MET A 58 -4.97 -16.53 -15.48
N ASN A 59 -4.76 -16.36 -16.79
CA ASN A 59 -4.18 -17.39 -17.66
C ASN A 59 -2.75 -17.81 -17.28
N ARG A 60 -2.04 -17.01 -16.48
CA ARG A 60 -0.67 -17.29 -16.02
C ARG A 60 -0.60 -17.67 -14.55
N VAL A 61 -1.70 -17.58 -13.81
CA VAL A 61 -1.71 -17.90 -12.38
C VAL A 61 -1.74 -19.42 -12.20
N HIS A 62 -0.71 -19.94 -11.54
CA HIS A 62 -0.61 -21.34 -11.15
C HIS A 62 -0.97 -21.54 -9.67
N ARG A 63 -0.69 -20.54 -8.82
CA ARG A 63 -0.92 -20.64 -7.37
C ARG A 63 -1.39 -19.32 -6.78
N ILE A 64 -2.30 -19.42 -5.81
CA ILE A 64 -2.77 -18.28 -5.00
C ILE A 64 -2.50 -18.54 -3.52
N ASP A 65 -1.76 -17.62 -2.91
CA ASP A 65 -1.49 -17.57 -1.47
C ASP A 65 -2.29 -16.45 -0.82
N THR A 66 -2.62 -16.60 0.47
CA THR A 66 -3.33 -15.58 1.25
C THR A 66 -2.67 -15.37 2.61
N MET A 67 -2.65 -14.11 3.06
CA MET A 67 -2.23 -13.70 4.40
C MET A 67 -3.37 -12.91 5.04
N VAL A 68 -3.94 -13.43 6.14
CA VAL A 68 -5.03 -12.76 6.88
C VAL A 68 -4.45 -11.64 7.74
N THR A 69 -5.21 -10.56 7.87
CA THR A 69 -4.89 -9.41 8.74
C THR A 69 -6.12 -9.07 9.58
N ASP A 70 -5.92 -8.47 10.75
CA ASP A 70 -7.01 -8.15 11.67
C ASP A 70 -7.82 -6.95 11.17
N THR A 71 -7.19 -6.04 10.42
CA THR A 71 -7.85 -4.85 9.89
C THR A 71 -7.57 -4.60 8.41
N GLU A 72 -8.47 -3.88 7.75
CA GLU A 72 -8.25 -3.42 6.36
C GLU A 72 -7.04 -2.50 6.20
N LYS A 73 -6.69 -1.77 7.27
CA LYS A 73 -5.53 -0.87 7.31
C LYS A 73 -4.23 -1.68 7.27
N GLU A 74 -4.16 -2.78 8.01
CA GLU A 74 -3.04 -3.71 7.96
C GLU A 74 -2.94 -4.40 6.61
N ALA A 75 -4.06 -4.88 6.05
CA ALA A 75 -4.08 -5.46 4.70
C ALA A 75 -3.49 -4.49 3.67
N LEU A 76 -3.84 -3.22 3.77
CA LEU A 76 -3.33 -2.16 2.91
C LEU A 76 -1.80 -1.97 3.09
N ILE A 77 -1.31 -1.87 4.33
CA ILE A 77 0.13 -1.71 4.61
C ILE A 77 0.94 -2.94 4.14
N LEU A 78 0.43 -4.13 4.41
CA LEU A 78 1.05 -5.40 4.03
C LEU A 78 1.10 -5.54 2.50
N GLU A 79 0.02 -5.24 1.79
CA GLU A 79 -0.03 -5.23 0.33
C GLU A 79 1.06 -4.33 -0.24
N ASN A 80 1.20 -3.10 0.29
CA ASN A 80 2.24 -2.19 -0.17
C ASN A 80 3.64 -2.72 0.03
N THR A 81 3.87 -3.34 1.19
CA THR A 81 5.16 -3.94 1.54
C THR A 81 5.50 -5.07 0.57
N LEU A 82 4.53 -5.93 0.23
CA LEU A 82 4.69 -7.03 -0.69
C LEU A 82 4.87 -6.56 -2.15
N ILE A 83 4.13 -5.54 -2.59
CA ILE A 83 4.32 -4.92 -3.92
C ILE A 83 5.73 -4.32 -4.04
N LYS A 84 6.23 -3.64 -3.01
CA LYS A 84 7.60 -3.09 -3.00
C LYS A 84 8.66 -4.18 -3.00
N LYS A 85 8.42 -5.27 -2.26
CA LYS A 85 9.33 -6.42 -2.15
C LYS A 85 9.44 -7.17 -3.47
N TYR A 86 8.32 -7.54 -4.08
CA TYR A 86 8.29 -8.41 -5.25
C TYR A 86 8.25 -7.67 -6.60
N ARG A 87 7.86 -6.39 -6.61
CA ARG A 87 7.63 -5.58 -7.83
C ARG A 87 6.89 -6.34 -8.94
N PRO A 88 5.73 -6.94 -8.64
CA PRO A 88 4.97 -7.77 -9.57
C PRO A 88 4.62 -7.02 -10.87
N ARG A 89 4.83 -7.69 -12.01
CA ARG A 89 4.61 -7.14 -13.35
C ARG A 89 3.21 -6.55 -13.52
N TYR A 90 2.17 -7.25 -13.06
CA TYR A 90 0.79 -6.82 -13.24
C TYR A 90 0.36 -5.71 -12.28
N ASN A 91 1.03 -5.51 -11.13
CA ASN A 91 0.73 -4.36 -10.27
C ASN A 91 1.26 -3.04 -10.82
N ILE A 92 2.34 -3.07 -11.61
CA ILE A 92 2.91 -1.87 -12.25
C ILE A 92 1.95 -1.37 -13.33
N ASN A 93 1.44 -2.30 -14.14
CA ASN A 93 0.51 -2.00 -15.23
C ASN A 93 -0.91 -1.65 -14.76
N LEU A 94 -1.24 -1.93 -13.49
CA LEU A 94 -2.55 -1.69 -12.85
C LEU A 94 -2.48 -0.61 -11.75
N ARG A 95 -1.41 0.19 -11.69
CA ARG A 95 -1.12 1.05 -10.55
C ARG A 95 -1.94 2.34 -10.54
N ASP A 96 -2.60 2.60 -9.42
CA ASP A 96 -2.98 3.95 -9.01
C ASP A 96 -1.96 4.42 -7.95
N ASP A 97 -1.28 5.52 -8.24
CA ASP A 97 0.07 5.81 -7.73
C ASP A 97 0.11 6.55 -6.37
N LYS A 98 -0.95 6.44 -5.54
CA LYS A 98 -1.24 7.48 -4.53
C LYS A 98 -1.37 7.07 -3.05
N THR A 99 -1.19 5.81 -2.65
CA THR A 99 -1.89 5.32 -1.45
C THR A 99 -1.23 5.51 -0.07
N TYR A 100 0.00 6.01 0.07
CA TYR A 100 0.69 6.00 1.38
C TYR A 100 1.48 7.26 1.70
N LEU A 101 1.29 7.77 2.92
CA LEU A 101 1.99 8.94 3.46
C LEU A 101 2.75 8.55 4.72
N SER A 102 4.02 8.89 4.80
CA SER A 102 4.84 8.82 6.01
C SER A 102 5.12 10.24 6.50
N ILE A 103 5.40 10.37 7.79
CA ILE A 103 5.88 11.63 8.37
C ILE A 103 7.40 11.48 8.57
N ARG A 104 8.18 12.39 8.01
CA ARG A 104 9.64 12.49 8.19
C ARG A 104 9.94 13.61 9.18
N LEU A 105 10.86 13.37 10.10
CA LEU A 105 11.43 14.35 11.02
C LEU A 105 12.94 14.17 11.06
N ASP A 106 13.69 15.22 10.75
CA ASP A 106 15.15 15.18 10.85
C ASP A 106 15.62 16.01 12.05
N PRO A 107 16.04 15.36 13.16
CA PRO A 107 16.48 16.08 14.36
C PRO A 107 17.83 16.79 14.17
N ARG A 108 18.55 16.54 13.06
CA ARG A 108 19.82 17.20 12.75
C ARG A 108 19.63 18.55 12.04
N GLU A 109 18.41 18.84 11.58
CA GLU A 109 18.07 20.17 11.05
C GLU A 109 18.06 21.20 12.20
N GLU A 110 18.59 22.40 11.97
CA GLU A 110 18.63 23.51 12.95
C GLU A 110 17.23 23.83 13.53
N PHE A 111 16.20 23.78 12.68
CA PHE A 111 14.81 23.90 13.07
C PHE A 111 14.02 22.74 12.44
N PRO A 112 13.86 21.59 13.10
CA PRO A 112 13.17 20.43 12.52
C PRO A 112 11.70 20.74 12.17
N ALA A 113 11.19 20.15 11.10
CA ALA A 113 9.77 20.19 10.74
C ALA A 113 9.24 18.80 10.41
N LEU A 114 7.96 18.56 10.73
CA LEU A 114 7.27 17.33 10.33
C LEU A 114 6.88 17.43 8.85
N GLN A 115 7.54 16.65 8.02
CA GLN A 115 7.34 16.64 6.57
C GLN A 115 6.53 15.43 6.16
N THR A 116 5.51 15.62 5.32
CA THR A 116 4.81 14.48 4.73
C THR A 116 5.53 14.00 3.48
N VAL A 117 5.85 12.71 3.43
CA VAL A 117 6.63 12.09 2.34
C VAL A 117 5.99 10.79 1.90
N ARG A 118 6.09 10.44 0.62
CA ARG A 118 5.63 9.13 0.11
C ARG A 118 6.74 8.09 0.02
N ARG A 119 7.99 8.52 0.16
CA ARG A 119 9.18 7.67 0.06
C ARG A 119 10.04 7.84 1.30
N VAL A 120 10.29 6.72 1.98
CA VAL A 120 11.29 6.62 3.04
C VAL A 120 12.67 6.54 2.40
N ARG A 121 13.63 7.34 2.86
CA ARG A 121 15.02 7.31 2.41
C ARG A 121 15.91 6.84 3.56
N ARG A 122 17.07 6.28 3.25
CA ARG A 122 18.12 5.99 4.24
C ARG A 122 19.00 7.22 4.43
N ASP A 123 18.40 8.33 4.87
CA ASP A 123 19.09 9.62 5.05
C ASP A 123 19.43 9.91 6.52
N GLY A 124 19.06 9.02 7.45
CA GLY A 124 19.26 9.18 8.89
C GLY A 124 18.19 10.01 9.60
N ALA A 125 17.13 10.42 8.90
CA ALA A 125 15.97 11.05 9.53
C ALA A 125 15.05 9.99 10.16
N LEU A 126 14.20 10.43 11.09
CA LEU A 126 13.13 9.63 11.68
C LEU A 126 11.96 9.58 10.70
N TYR A 127 11.37 8.40 10.54
CA TYR A 127 10.20 8.18 9.70
C TYR A 127 9.11 7.47 10.50
N PHE A 128 7.91 8.05 10.50
CA PHE A 128 6.71 7.49 11.11
C PHE A 128 5.71 7.06 10.02
N GLY A 129 5.07 5.90 10.19
CA GLY A 129 4.19 5.29 9.19
C GLY A 129 4.84 4.09 8.48
N PRO A 130 4.40 3.73 7.25
CA PRO A 130 3.47 4.44 6.37
C PRO A 130 2.02 4.41 6.86
N TYR A 131 1.33 5.54 6.75
CA TYR A 131 -0.07 5.66 7.11
C TYR A 131 -0.97 5.42 5.90
N ALA A 132 -2.02 4.63 6.14
CA ALA A 132 -3.06 4.27 5.19
C ALA A 132 -3.89 5.48 4.72
N SER A 133 -4.09 6.47 5.58
CA SER A 133 -4.93 7.64 5.32
C SER A 133 -4.11 8.92 5.34
N GLY A 134 -3.92 9.52 4.16
CA GLY A 134 -3.25 10.81 4.04
C GLY A 134 -4.04 11.96 4.64
N SER A 135 -5.38 11.88 4.67
CA SER A 135 -6.22 12.88 5.34
C SER A 135 -6.05 12.84 6.85
N ALA A 136 -6.08 11.64 7.45
CA ALA A 136 -5.87 11.47 8.89
C ALA A 136 -4.49 12.00 9.32
N VAL A 137 -3.43 11.74 8.54
CA VAL A 137 -2.10 12.31 8.82
C VAL A 137 -2.12 13.83 8.83
N ARG A 138 -2.78 14.46 7.84
CA ARG A 138 -2.85 15.93 7.76
C ARG A 138 -3.63 16.52 8.93
N GLU A 139 -4.72 15.87 9.34
CA GLU A 139 -5.53 16.29 10.49
C GLU A 139 -4.73 16.17 11.80
N THR A 140 -4.04 15.05 12.02
CA THR A 140 -3.14 14.89 13.18
C THR A 140 -2.04 15.94 13.19
N LEU A 141 -1.40 16.21 12.05
CA LEU A 141 -0.37 17.26 11.96
C LEU A 141 -0.93 18.64 12.27
N LYS A 142 -2.17 18.93 11.84
CA LYS A 142 -2.84 20.20 12.15
C LYS A 142 -3.01 20.39 13.65
N GLU A 143 -3.44 19.35 14.37
CA GLU A 143 -3.58 19.41 15.84
C GLU A 143 -2.22 19.51 16.54
N ILE A 144 -1.20 18.77 16.08
CA ILE A 144 0.16 18.89 16.59
C ILE A 144 0.67 20.34 16.46
N TYR A 145 0.49 20.97 15.30
CA TYR A 145 0.90 22.37 15.08
C TYR A 145 0.07 23.38 15.87
N ARG A 146 -1.14 23.02 16.30
CA ARG A 146 -1.99 23.86 17.15
C ARG A 146 -1.51 23.82 18.60
N ILE A 147 -1.08 22.65 19.08
CA ILE A 147 -0.71 22.41 20.47
C ILE A 147 0.75 22.78 20.73
N PHE A 148 1.63 22.45 19.78
CA PHE A 148 3.07 22.66 19.91
C PHE A 148 3.56 23.74 18.93
N PRO A 149 4.41 24.68 19.38
CA PRO A 149 4.96 25.74 18.53
C PRO A 149 6.08 25.19 17.63
N LEU A 150 5.74 24.26 16.74
CA LEU A 150 6.66 23.64 15.80
C LEU A 150 6.66 24.39 14.46
N ARG A 151 7.81 24.35 13.75
CA ARG A 151 7.89 24.85 12.37
C ARG A 151 7.05 23.95 11.46
N HIS A 152 6.17 24.58 10.67
CA HIS A 152 5.35 23.90 9.65
C HIS A 152 5.65 24.34 8.21
N TYR A 153 6.54 25.31 8.00
CA TYR A 153 6.96 25.80 6.67
C TYR A 153 8.42 25.48 6.35
N PRO A 154 8.82 25.39 5.07
CA PRO A 154 10.22 25.31 4.68
C PRO A 154 11.06 26.46 5.26
N MET A 155 12.31 26.18 5.63
CA MET A 155 13.22 27.19 6.20
C MET A 155 13.35 28.45 5.33
N ALA A 156 13.38 28.28 4.01
CA ALA A 156 13.41 29.39 3.06
C ALA A 156 12.19 30.33 3.16
N THR A 157 11.04 29.83 3.60
CA THR A 157 9.84 30.64 3.84
C THR A 157 9.89 31.30 5.21
N CYS A 158 10.34 30.58 6.24
CA CYS A 158 10.52 31.15 7.58
C CYS A 158 11.50 32.33 7.58
N ARG A 159 12.63 32.20 6.88
CA ARG A 159 13.65 33.26 6.76
C ARG A 159 13.18 34.50 5.98
N ARG A 160 12.12 34.38 5.17
CA ARG A 160 11.54 35.49 4.39
C ARG A 160 10.49 36.29 5.15
N ARG A 161 9.95 35.76 6.25
CA ARG A 161 9.09 36.55 7.13
C ARG A 161 10.00 37.51 7.92
N GLY A 162 10.17 38.72 7.38
CA GLY A 162 10.67 39.85 8.16
C GLY A 162 9.81 40.04 9.40
N ARG A 163 10.44 40.51 10.49
CA ARG A 163 9.74 40.92 11.71
C ARG A 163 8.65 41.93 11.41
#